data_AF-A0A554LHD8-F1
#
_entry.id   AF-A0A554LHD8-F1
#
_cell.length_a   1.000
_cell.length_b   1.000
_cell.length_c   1.000
_cell.angle_alpha   90.00
_cell.angle_beta   90.00
_cell.angle_gamma   90.00
#
_symmetry.space_group_name_H-M   'P 1'
#
loop_
_entity.id
_entity.type
_entity.pdbx_description
1 polymer ?
#
loop_
_entity_poly.entity_id
_entity_poly.type
_entity_poly.pdbx_seq_one_letter_code
_entity_poly.pdbx_strand_id
1 'polypeptide(L)' 'MKMKIWDYKIPKNWQPKTDYEWQWYLERKINYDDFRGLNMAKTKKFLNKLKIDEGKKLLLKAYFKHYGK' A
#
# COMPACT_ATOMS: atom_id res chain seq x y z
N MET A 1 9.88 8.24 -17.65
CA MET A 1 10.77 8.07 -16.47
C MET A 1 9.92 7.69 -15.26
N LYS A 2 10.16 6.54 -14.61
CA LYS A 2 9.41 6.08 -13.42
C LYS A 2 9.89 6.88 -12.20
N MET A 3 9.08 7.84 -11.77
CA MET A 3 9.39 8.69 -10.61
C MET A 3 9.27 7.85 -9.33
N LYS A 4 10.40 7.54 -8.68
CA LYS A 4 10.39 7.16 -7.26
C LYS A 4 10.26 8.47 -6.48
N ILE A 5 9.04 8.89 -6.19
CA ILE A 5 8.82 10.08 -5.37
C ILE A 5 9.27 9.71 -3.96
N TRP A 6 10.30 10.39 -3.46
CA TRP A 6 10.69 10.24 -2.07
C TRP A 6 9.64 10.88 -1.17
N ASP A 7 9.32 10.18 -0.09
CA ASP A 7 8.29 10.48 0.89
C ASP A 7 8.20 11.95 1.34
N TYR A 8 9.34 12.64 1.47
CA TYR A 8 9.42 14.02 1.93
C TYR A 8 9.04 15.07 0.87
N LYS A 9 8.94 14.68 -0.41
CA LYS A 9 8.50 15.57 -1.51
C LYS A 9 7.01 15.47 -1.80
N ILE A 10 6.27 14.70 -1.00
CA ILE A 10 4.87 14.41 -1.22
C ILE A 10 4.01 15.50 -0.56
N PRO A 11 3.12 16.18 -1.30
CA PRO A 11 2.16 17.12 -0.71
C PRO A 11 1.33 16.44 0.39
N LYS A 12 0.95 17.18 1.45
CA LYS A 12 0.16 16.64 2.57
C LYS A 12 -1.13 15.91 2.13
N ASN A 13 -1.74 16.36 1.03
CA ASN A 13 -2.99 15.81 0.48
C ASN A 13 -2.77 14.92 -0.75
N TRP A 14 -1.54 14.43 -0.96
CA TRP A 14 -1.25 13.57 -2.09
C TRP A 14 -2.01 12.25 -1.98
N GLN A 15 -2.53 11.80 -3.11
CA GLN A 15 -3.17 10.50 -3.25
C GLN A 15 -2.70 9.85 -4.55
N PRO A 16 -2.53 8.51 -4.56
CA PRO A 16 -2.17 7.78 -5.76
C PRO A 16 -3.28 7.88 -6.82
N LYS A 17 -2.93 8.28 -8.04
CA LYS A 17 -3.87 8.44 -9.17
C LYS A 17 -3.70 7.33 -10.20
N THR A 18 -2.47 6.87 -10.39
CA THR A 18 -2.13 5.82 -11.38
C THR A 18 -1.94 4.46 -10.71
N ASP A 19 -2.08 3.38 -11.50
CA ASP A 19 -1.85 2.02 -11.01
C ASP A 19 -0.41 1.81 -10.48
N TYR A 20 0.57 2.55 -11.02
CA TYR A 20 1.95 2.53 -10.54
C TYR A 20 2.09 3.22 -9.18
N GLU A 21 1.48 4.39 -9.00
CA GLU A 21 1.48 5.11 -7.72
C GLU A 21 0.76 4.33 -6.64
N TRP A 22 -0.33 3.63 -6.99
CA TRP A 22 -1.03 2.75 -6.06
C TRP A 22 -0.15 1.60 -5.60
N GLN A 23 0.56 0.92 -6.52
CA GLN A 23 1.49 -0.15 -6.15
C GLN A 23 2.57 0.36 -5.23
N TRP A 24 3.26 1.45 -5.60
CA TRP A 24 4.31 2.06 -4.79
C TRP A 24 3.81 2.48 -3.40
N TYR A 25 2.66 3.16 -3.32
CA TYR A 25 2.07 3.61 -2.06
C TYR A 25 1.72 2.44 -1.14
N LEU A 26 1.11 1.38 -1.68
CA LEU A 26 0.72 0.19 -0.93
C LEU A 26 1.95 -0.60 -0.46
N GLU A 27 2.92 -0.86 -1.35
CA GLU A 27 4.19 -1.53 -1.00
C GLU A 27 4.88 -0.82 0.16
N ARG A 28 5.01 0.50 0.07
CA ARG A 28 5.64 1.32 1.10
C ARG A 28 4.87 1.20 2.41
N LYS A 29 3.56 1.49 2.43
CA LYS A 29 2.77 1.40 3.66
C LYS A 29 2.84 0.03 4.33
N ILE A 30 2.69 -1.04 3.57
CA ILE A 30 2.70 -2.41 4.09
C ILE A 30 4.08 -2.78 4.63
N ASN A 31 5.16 -2.50 3.91
CA ASN A 31 6.51 -2.82 4.36
C ASN A 31 6.88 -2.08 5.65
N TYR A 32 6.39 -0.85 5.83
CA TYR A 32 6.56 -0.05 7.06
C TYR A 32 5.49 -0.29 8.14
N ASP A 33 4.68 -1.35 8.02
CA ASP A 33 3.62 -1.71 8.98
C ASP A 33 2.54 -0.62 9.19
N ASP A 34 2.42 0.33 8.28
CA ASP A 34 1.37 1.34 8.30
C ASP A 34 0.13 0.81 7.58
N PHE A 35 -0.68 0.01 8.27
CA PHE A 35 -1.93 -0.53 7.69
C PHE A 35 -3.11 0.44 7.76
N ARG A 36 -2.97 1.55 8.50
CA ARG A 36 -4.08 2.49 8.74
C ARG A 36 -4.54 3.14 7.44
N GLY A 37 -5.85 3.14 7.23
CA GLY A 37 -6.46 3.75 6.05
C GLY A 37 -6.17 3.03 4.73
N LEU A 38 -5.67 1.79 4.76
CA LEU A 38 -5.55 0.98 3.54
C LEU A 38 -6.92 0.70 2.95
N ASN A 39 -7.12 1.06 1.69
CA ASN A 39 -8.32 0.73 0.94
C ASN A 39 -8.27 -0.75 0.54
N MET A 40 -9.19 -1.55 1.06
CA MET A 40 -9.22 -3.00 0.84
C MET A 40 -9.37 -3.38 -0.63
N ALA A 41 -10.25 -2.69 -1.38
CA ALA A 41 -10.47 -2.96 -2.80
C ALA A 41 -9.21 -2.70 -3.64
N LYS A 42 -8.55 -1.56 -3.42
CA LYS A 42 -7.27 -1.23 -4.08
C LYS A 42 -6.18 -2.21 -3.68
N THR A 43 -6.09 -2.54 -2.39
CA THR A 43 -5.07 -3.47 -1.89
C THR A 43 -5.23 -4.86 -2.51
N LYS A 44 -6.46 -5.40 -2.59
CA LYS A 44 -6.74 -6.66 -3.29
C LYS A 44 -6.38 -6.60 -4.78
N LYS A 45 -6.71 -5.50 -5.47
CA LYS A 45 -6.39 -5.31 -6.91
C LYS A 45 -4.88 -5.45 -7.17
N PHE A 46 -4.04 -4.94 -6.28
CA PHE A 46 -2.59 -4.91 -6.48
C PHE A 46 -1.81 -5.97 -5.72
N LEU A 47 -2.43 -6.74 -4.82
CA LEU A 47 -1.74 -7.64 -3.87
C LEU A 47 -0.69 -8.53 -4.53
N ASN A 48 -1.02 -9.15 -5.67
CA ASN A 48 -0.12 -10.06 -6.40
C ASN A 48 1.05 -9.35 -7.11
N LYS A 49 1.01 -8.01 -7.19
CA LYS A 49 2.04 -7.17 -7.80
C LYS A 49 2.94 -6.50 -6.75
N LEU A 50 2.58 -6.56 -5.46
CA LEU A 50 3.33 -5.91 -4.39
C LEU A 50 4.56 -6.76 -4.03
N LYS A 51 5.71 -6.09 -3.93
CA LYS A 51 6.96 -6.63 -3.39
C LYS A 51 6.95 -6.54 -1.86
N ILE A 52 6.25 -7.47 -1.24
CA ILE A 52 6.11 -7.61 0.22
C ILE A 52 6.41 -9.06 0.61
N ASP A 53 7.05 -9.28 1.77
CA ASP A 53 7.32 -10.63 2.25
C ASP A 53 6.06 -11.36 2.75
N GLU A 54 6.18 -12.67 2.94
CA GLU A 54 5.06 -13.51 3.32
C GLU A 54 4.50 -13.17 4.72
N GLY A 55 5.36 -12.75 5.66
CA GLY A 55 4.94 -12.30 6.97
C GLY A 55 4.05 -11.05 6.88
N LYS A 56 4.42 -10.09 6.03
CA LYS A 56 3.61 -8.89 5.78
C LYS A 56 2.27 -9.23 5.13
N LYS A 57 2.21 -10.24 4.24
CA LYS A 57 0.93 -10.72 3.68
C LYS A 57 0.03 -11.30 4.76
N LEU A 58 0.59 -12.07 5.69
CA LEU A 58 -0.17 -12.63 6.82
C LEU A 58 -0.69 -11.52 7.74
N LEU A 59 0.13 -10.53 8.08
CA LEU A 59 -0.28 -9.37 8.86
C LEU A 59 -1.38 -8.58 8.15
N LEU A 60 -1.24 -8.34 6.85
CA LEU A 60 -2.25 -7.65 6.05
C LEU A 60 -3.58 -8.42 6.02
N LYS A 61 -3.53 -9.75 5.91
CA LYS A 61 -4.72 -10.62 5.97
C LYS A 61 -5.39 -10.54 7.35
N ALA A 62 -4.62 -10.56 8.42
CA ALA A 62 -5.13 -10.39 9.79
C ALA A 62 -5.76 -9.00 9.97
N TYR A 63 -5.08 -7.94 9.51
CA TYR A 63 -5.59 -6.58 9.55
C TYR A 63 -6.95 -6.46 8.85
N PHE A 64 -7.08 -6.93 7.61
CA PHE A 64 -8.37 -6.89 6.91
C PHE A 64 -9.43 -7.80 7.52
N LYS A 65 -9.05 -8.90 8.19
CA LYS A 65 -10.01 -9.73 8.93
C LYS A 65 -10.62 -8.99 10.14
N HIS A 66 -9.84 -8.16 10.83
CA HIS A 66 -10.29 -7.45 12.04
C HIS A 66 -10.86 -6.06 11.76
N TYR A 67 -10.35 -5.37 10.73
CA TYR A 67 -10.65 -3.95 10.47
C TYR A 67 -11.12 -3.68 9.04
N GLY A 68 -11.07 -4.67 8.15
CA GLY A 68 -11.60 -4.54 6.80
C GLY A 68 -13.13 -4.47 6.87
N LYS A 69 -13.67 -3.32 6.48
CA LYS A 69 -15.10 -3.15 6.20
C LYS A 69 -15.38 -3.53 4.76
#